data_AF-A0A8S2QB35-F1
#
_entry.id   AF-A0A8S2QB35-F1
#
_cell.length_a   1.000
_cell.length_b   1.000
_cell.length_c   1.000
_cell.angle_alpha   90.00
_cell.angle_beta   90.00
_cell.angle_gamma   90.00
#
_symmetry.space_group_name_H-M   'P 1'
#
loop_
_entity.id
_entity.type
_entity.pdbx_description
1 polymer ?
#
loop_
_entity_poly.entity_id
_entity_poly.type
_entity_poly.pdbx_seq_one_letter_code
_entity_poly.pdbx_strand_id
1 'polypeptide(L)'
;MVPISGSSYSYVHMTMDEFCAWLVDWDLSLEYACAAATISISWSAYVKSFIEMIFHIKAEQRILLAPIGWNQTTQFVFLTDSYCNLTTIIIALTLSALLLHGLRATAIINSVIVVFKIVVLLVFTDHI
;
A
#
# COMPACT_ATOMS: atom_id res chain seq x y z
N MET A 1 -35.39 -11.96 -10.42
CA MET A 1 -34.55 -10.90 -11.01
C MET A 1 -33.81 -10.27 -9.84
N VAL A 2 -32.54 -10.59 -9.64
CA VAL A 2 -31.76 -10.08 -8.50
C VAL A 2 -31.13 -8.75 -8.94
N PRO A 3 -31.38 -7.62 -8.25
CA PRO A 3 -30.79 -6.37 -8.66
C PRO A 3 -29.29 -6.38 -8.35
N ILE A 4 -28.57 -6.08 -9.42
CA ILE A 4 -27.16 -5.75 -9.56
C ILE A 4 -26.63 -4.89 -8.40
N SER A 5 -25.74 -5.47 -7.59
CA SER A 5 -24.55 -4.83 -7.03
C SER A 5 -23.57 -5.95 -6.70
N GLY A 6 -22.59 -6.17 -7.58
CA GLY A 6 -21.65 -7.30 -7.54
C GLY A 6 -20.58 -7.17 -6.47
N SER A 7 -20.95 -6.90 -5.21
CA SER A 7 -20.01 -6.97 -4.09
C SER A 7 -19.99 -8.38 -3.50
N SER A 8 -18.82 -8.80 -3.01
CA SER A 8 -18.64 -10.08 -2.31
C SER A 8 -19.63 -10.22 -1.13
N TYR A 9 -19.97 -9.12 -0.47
CA TYR A 9 -20.97 -9.06 0.60
C TYR A 9 -22.36 -9.48 0.14
N SER A 10 -22.87 -8.88 -0.95
CA SER A 10 -24.23 -9.16 -1.43
C SER A 10 -24.39 -10.60 -1.91
N TYR A 11 -23.34 -11.21 -2.47
CA TYR A 11 -23.35 -12.62 -2.85
C TYR A 11 -23.44 -13.54 -1.62
N VAL A 12 -22.57 -13.33 -0.64
CA VAL A 12 -22.49 -14.18 0.56
C VAL A 12 -23.76 -14.06 1.40
N HIS A 13 -24.33 -12.86 1.51
CA HIS A 13 -25.60 -12.64 2.22
C HIS A 13 -26.76 -13.45 1.61
N MET A 14 -26.81 -13.58 0.28
CA MET A 14 -27.84 -14.34 -0.40
C MET A 14 -27.67 -15.86 -0.26
N THR A 15 -26.45 -16.36 -0.09
CA THR A 15 -26.16 -17.80 -0.06
C THR A 15 -25.97 -18.39 1.32
N MET A 16 -25.44 -17.61 2.27
CA MET A 16 -24.84 -18.11 3.52
C MET A 16 -25.25 -17.32 4.78
N ASP A 17 -26.25 -16.45 4.69
CA ASP A 17 -26.79 -15.64 5.80
C ASP A 17 -25.95 -14.40 6.19
N GLU A 18 -26.53 -13.57 7.05
CA GLU A 18 -26.00 -12.25 7.45
C GLU A 18 -24.65 -12.32 8.17
N PHE A 19 -24.45 -13.32 9.03
CA PHE A 19 -23.20 -13.46 9.79
C PHE A 19 -22.00 -13.72 8.87
N CYS A 20 -22.14 -14.58 7.87
CA CYS A 20 -21.08 -14.85 6.91
C CYS A 20 -20.78 -13.62 6.04
N ALA A 21 -21.80 -12.88 5.62
CA ALA A 21 -21.60 -11.65 4.85
C ALA A 21 -20.85 -10.59 5.67
N TRP A 22 -21.20 -10.43 6.95
CA TRP A 22 -20.52 -9.53 7.87
C TRP A 22 -19.04 -9.88 8.06
N LEU A 23 -18.70 -11.17 8.21
CA LEU A 23 -17.30 -11.61 8.30
C LEU A 23 -16.49 -11.25 7.05
N VAL A 24 -17.08 -11.44 5.86
CA VAL A 24 -16.41 -11.15 4.58
C VAL A 24 -16.15 -9.65 4.40
N ASP A 25 -17.03 -8.79 4.90
CA ASP A 25 -16.82 -7.34 4.86
C ASP A 25 -15.63 -6.89 5.72
N TRP A 26 -15.49 -7.49 6.90
CA TRP A 26 -14.34 -7.25 7.77
C TRP A 26 -13.04 -7.78 7.20
N ASP A 27 -13.05 -9.00 6.65
CA ASP A 27 -11.88 -9.60 6.01
C ASP A 27 -11.37 -8.73 4.86
N LEU A 28 -12.26 -8.32 3.97
CA LEU A 28 -11.93 -7.48 2.82
C LEU A 28 -11.38 -6.11 3.26
N SER A 29 -12.00 -5.49 4.28
CA SER A 29 -11.54 -4.20 4.82
C SER A 29 -10.14 -4.31 5.44
N LEU A 30 -9.85 -5.39 6.19
CA LEU A 30 -8.55 -5.65 6.79
C LEU A 30 -7.48 -5.96 5.73
N GLU A 31 -7.84 -6.70 4.68
CA GLU A 31 -6.94 -7.00 3.57
C GLU A 31 -6.49 -5.71 2.87
N TYR A 32 -7.43 -4.82 2.52
CA TYR A 32 -7.09 -3.53 1.91
C TYR A 32 -6.29 -2.63 2.86
N ALA A 33 -6.60 -2.63 4.16
CA ALA A 33 -5.83 -1.87 5.14
C ALA A 33 -4.37 -2.36 5.24
N CYS A 34 -4.16 -3.68 5.25
CA CYS A 34 -2.84 -4.29 5.25
C CYS A 34 -2.07 -3.94 3.96
N ALA A 35 -2.69 -4.10 2.80
CA ALA A 35 -2.09 -3.76 1.52
C ALA A 35 -1.70 -2.28 1.42
N ALA A 36 -2.56 -1.37 1.86
CA ALA A 36 -2.29 0.06 1.89
C ALA A 36 -1.11 0.42 2.83
N ALA A 37 -1.00 -0.26 3.97
CA ALA A 37 0.12 -0.10 4.89
C ALA A 37 1.44 -0.53 4.23
N THR A 38 1.48 -1.71 3.59
CA THR A 38 2.68 -2.20 2.89
C THR A 38 3.12 -1.24 1.79
N ILE A 39 2.19 -0.77 0.96
CA ILE A 39 2.50 0.16 -0.14
C ILE A 39 3.09 1.48 0.41
N SER A 40 2.50 2.01 1.48
CA SER A 40 2.98 3.25 2.11
C SER A 40 4.39 3.11 2.69
N ILE A 41 4.72 1.94 3.25
CA ILE A 41 6.07 1.63 3.75
C ILE A 41 7.07 1.55 2.59
N SER A 42 6.72 0.85 1.50
CA SER A 42 7.59 0.74 0.32
C SER A 42 7.89 2.10 -0.31
N TRP A 43 6.87 2.96 -0.46
CA TRP A 43 7.05 4.31 -1.01
C TRP A 43 7.91 5.20 -0.11
N SER A 44 7.73 5.09 1.21
CA SER A 44 8.58 5.81 2.17
C SER A 44 10.06 5.48 2.01
N ALA A 45 10.41 4.22 1.74
CA ALA A 45 11.79 3.83 1.47
C ALA A 45 12.36 4.55 0.24
N TYR A 46 11.62 4.57 -0.89
CA TYR A 46 12.05 5.28 -2.10
C TYR A 46 12.19 6.79 -1.89
N VAL A 47 11.24 7.42 -1.20
CA VAL A 47 11.30 8.86 -0.89
C VAL A 47 12.51 9.18 -0.03
N LYS A 48 12.83 8.36 0.97
CA LYS A 48 14.03 8.54 1.80
C LYS A 48 15.31 8.45 0.97
N SER A 49 15.46 7.42 0.13
CA SER A 49 16.61 7.29 -0.76
C SER A 49 16.74 8.46 -1.75
N PHE A 50 15.62 8.97 -2.24
CA PHE A 50 15.59 10.13 -3.14
C PHE A 50 16.04 11.43 -2.44
N ILE A 51 15.58 11.66 -1.21
CA ILE A 51 16.00 12.82 -0.40
C ILE A 51 17.49 12.75 -0.06
N GLU A 52 17.98 11.58 0.36
CA GLU A 52 19.40 11.38 0.65
C GLU A 52 20.28 11.60 -0.59
N MET A 53 19.81 11.18 -1.78
CA MET A 53 20.51 11.37 -3.04
C MET A 53 20.60 12.86 -3.44
N ILE A 54 19.54 13.64 -3.28
CA ILE A 54 19.49 15.05 -3.73
C ILE A 54 20.16 15.98 -2.74
N PHE A 55 19.84 15.83 -1.46
CA PHE A 55 20.27 16.77 -0.44
C PHE A 55 21.61 16.36 0.19
N HIS A 56 22.08 15.12 -0.04
CA HIS A 56 23.26 14.54 0.62
C HIS A 56 23.19 14.58 2.17
N ILE A 57 22.01 14.84 2.73
CA ILE A 57 21.76 14.85 4.17
C ILE A 57 21.37 13.43 4.56
N LYS A 58 22.13 12.83 5.49
CA LYS A 58 21.71 11.59 6.15
C LYS A 58 20.50 11.92 7.00
N ALA A 59 19.34 11.44 6.57
CA ALA A 59 18.09 11.77 7.23
C ALA A 59 18.09 11.15 8.65
N GLU A 60 17.66 11.90 9.66
CA GLU A 60 17.71 11.44 11.05
C GLU A 60 16.88 10.16 11.22
N GLN A 61 17.58 9.06 11.47
CA GLN A 61 17.01 7.72 11.50
C GLN A 61 15.90 7.55 12.55
N ARG A 62 15.91 8.35 13.62
CA ARG A 62 14.97 8.27 14.76
C ARG A 62 13.51 8.65 14.43
N ILE A 63 13.28 9.43 13.36
CA ILE A 63 11.94 9.91 12.98
C ILE A 63 11.48 9.26 11.65
N LEU A 64 12.38 8.54 10.98
CA LEU A 64 12.20 8.09 9.62
C LEU A 64 12.18 6.56 9.49
N LEU A 65 12.55 5.84 10.55
CA LEU A 65 12.45 4.38 10.62
C LEU A 65 11.23 3.95 11.43
N ALA A 66 10.72 2.77 11.13
CA ALA A 66 9.69 2.16 11.95
C ALA A 66 10.29 1.75 13.31
N PRO A 67 9.55 1.90 14.43
CA PRO A 67 9.98 1.41 15.75
C PRO A 67 10.30 -0.09 15.76
N ILE A 68 9.72 -0.85 14.83
CA ILE A 68 9.91 -2.29 14.71
C ILE A 68 10.62 -2.56 13.38
N GLY A 69 11.82 -3.14 13.46
CA GLY A 69 12.64 -3.53 12.31
C GLY A 69 12.70 -5.05 12.16
N TRP A 70 12.81 -5.52 10.91
CA TRP A 70 13.07 -6.92 10.60
C TRP A 70 14.55 -7.10 10.26
N ASN A 71 15.27 -7.92 11.02
CA ASN A 71 16.66 -8.24 10.71
C ASN A 71 16.71 -9.46 9.78
N GLN A 72 17.19 -9.26 8.55
CA GLN A 72 17.27 -10.33 7.55
C GLN A 72 18.27 -11.44 7.94
N THR A 73 19.29 -11.12 8.74
CA THR A 73 20.35 -12.05 9.14
C THR A 73 19.93 -12.90 10.34
N THR A 74 19.33 -12.29 11.36
CA THR A 74 18.92 -13.01 12.57
C THR A 74 17.50 -13.57 12.46
N GLN A 75 16.71 -13.16 11.47
CA GLN A 75 15.27 -13.46 11.33
C GLN A 75 14.45 -13.15 12.58
N PHE A 76 14.93 -12.20 13.39
CA PHE A 76 14.24 -11.72 14.57
C PHE A 76 13.84 -10.26 14.38
N VAL A 77 12.70 -9.95 14.98
CA VAL A 77 12.21 -8.58 15.15
C VAL A 77 13.08 -7.87 16.16
N PHE A 78 13.55 -6.68 15.83
CA PHE A 78 14.27 -5.80 16.75
C PHE A 78 13.54 -4.46 16.90
N LEU A 79 13.69 -3.84 18.06
CA LEU A 79 13.21 -2.49 18.29
C LEU A 79 14.27 -1.51 17.79
N THR A 80 13.84 -0.57 16.95
CA THR A 80 14.65 0.57 16.55
C THR A 80 14.40 1.68 17.57
N ASP A 81 15.41 2.50 17.91
CA ASP A 81 15.27 3.70 18.78
C ASP A 81 14.45 4.84 18.13
N SER A 82 13.54 4.48 17.23
CA SER A 82 12.71 5.36 16.43
C SER A 82 11.29 5.34 16.95
N TYR A 83 10.67 6.51 17.07
CA TYR A 83 9.32 6.61 17.63
C TYR A 83 8.24 6.26 16.60
N CYS A 84 8.41 6.73 15.36
CA CYS A 84 7.49 6.48 14.27
C CYS A 84 8.19 6.70 12.92
N ASN A 85 7.61 6.12 11.86
CA ASN A 85 8.03 6.42 10.49
C ASN A 85 7.16 7.56 9.94
N LEU A 86 7.62 8.79 10.14
CA LEU A 86 6.87 9.99 9.79
C LEU A 86 6.59 10.09 8.29
N THR A 87 7.56 9.72 7.44
CA THR A 87 7.39 9.70 5.98
C THR A 87 6.30 8.73 5.53
N THR A 88 6.22 7.54 6.13
CA THR A 88 5.15 6.59 5.83
C THR A 88 3.78 7.13 6.21
N ILE A 89 3.66 7.77 7.38
CA ILE A 89 2.40 8.38 7.84
C ILE A 89 1.96 9.48 6.87
N ILE A 90 2.88 10.36 6.48
CA ILE A 90 2.60 11.42 5.51
C ILE A 90 2.10 10.81 4.20
N ILE A 91 2.79 9.82 3.65
CA ILE A 91 2.39 9.16 2.39
C ILE A 91 0.99 8.54 2.52
N ALA A 92 0.72 7.80 3.60
CA ALA A 92 -0.58 7.17 3.82
C ALA A 92 -1.72 8.20 3.93
N LEU A 93 -1.50 9.32 4.63
CA LEU A 93 -2.46 10.41 4.74
C LEU A 93 -2.68 11.12 3.39
N THR A 94 -1.60 11.32 2.63
CA THR A 94 -1.67 11.99 1.32
C THR A 94 -2.44 11.13 0.32
N LEU A 95 -2.18 9.81 0.28
CA LEU A 95 -2.91 8.87 -0.55
C LEU A 95 -4.39 8.78 -0.13
N SER A 96 -4.67 8.75 1.17
CA SER A 96 -6.04 8.79 1.70
C SER A 96 -6.77 10.07 1.28
N ALA A 97 -6.13 11.23 1.41
CA ALA A 97 -6.70 12.52 1.01
C ALA A 97 -6.91 12.62 -0.50
N LEU A 98 -6.04 12.03 -1.32
CA LEU A 98 -6.18 11.97 -2.77
C LEU A 98 -7.41 11.13 -3.16
N LEU A 99 -7.60 9.98 -2.52
CA LEU A 99 -8.75 9.10 -2.76
C LEU A 99 -10.09 9.79 -2.42
N LEU A 100 -10.11 10.61 -1.35
CA LEU A 100 -11.29 11.38 -0.97
C LEU A 100 -11.66 12.49 -1.98
N HIS A 101 -10.68 13.05 -2.71
CA HIS A 101 -10.91 14.17 -3.63
C HIS A 101 -11.45 13.77 -5.02
N GLY A 102 -11.46 12.49 -5.39
CA GLY A 102 -12.29 12.00 -6.50
C GLY A 102 -11.60 11.10 -7.53
N LEU A 103 -12.32 10.06 -7.94
CA LEU A 103 -11.87 8.94 -8.79
C LEU A 103 -12.19 9.13 -10.29
N ARG A 104 -12.46 10.34 -10.76
CA ARG A 104 -12.93 10.54 -12.16
C ARG A 104 -11.82 10.45 -13.21
N ALA A 105 -10.56 10.62 -12.83
CA ALA A 105 -9.41 10.52 -13.75
C ALA A 105 -8.78 9.11 -13.83
N THR A 106 -9.30 8.14 -13.07
CA THR A 106 -8.57 6.90 -12.73
C THR A 106 -8.40 5.94 -13.90
N ALA A 107 -9.33 5.92 -14.87
CA ALA A 107 -9.26 4.97 -15.99
C ALA A 107 -8.09 5.23 -16.95
N ILE A 108 -7.78 6.50 -17.26
CA ILE A 108 -6.68 6.86 -18.15
C ILE A 108 -5.34 6.62 -17.45
N ILE A 109 -5.23 7.06 -16.19
CA ILE A 109 -4.01 6.89 -15.38
C ILE A 109 -3.69 5.40 -15.22
N ASN A 110 -4.71 4.57 -14.96
CA ASN A 110 -4.52 3.13 -14.83
C ASN A 110 -3.99 2.50 -16.13
N SER A 111 -4.59 2.83 -17.28
CA SER A 111 -4.12 2.31 -18.58
C SER A 111 -2.68 2.70 -18.88
N VAL A 112 -2.29 3.95 -18.60
CA VAL A 112 -0.90 4.41 -18.76
C VAL A 112 0.05 3.63 -17.85
N ILE A 113 -0.31 3.41 -16.59
CA ILE A 113 0.49 2.63 -15.63
C ILE A 113 0.64 1.18 -16.10
N VAL A 114 -0.41 0.57 -16.65
CA VAL A 114 -0.35 -0.81 -17.16
C VAL A 114 0.61 -0.91 -18.34
N VAL A 115 0.52 0.00 -19.32
CA VAL A 115 1.46 0.02 -20.46
C VAL A 115 2.89 0.22 -19.98
N PHE A 116 3.11 1.16 -19.06
CA PHE A 116 4.44 1.38 -18.47
C PHE A 116 4.99 0.13 -17.78
N LYS A 117 4.18 -0.57 -16.99
CA LYS A 117 4.57 -1.84 -16.34
C LYS A 117 4.99 -2.89 -17.36
N ILE A 118 4.23 -3.06 -18.45
CA ILE A 118 4.54 -4.03 -19.51
C ILE A 118 5.88 -3.67 -20.18
N VAL A 119 6.10 -2.40 -20.50
CA VAL A 119 7.37 -1.94 -21.10
C VAL A 119 8.55 -2.22 -20.19
N VAL A 120 8.45 -1.87 -18.89
CA VAL A 120 9.49 -2.13 -17.90
C VAL A 120 9.78 -3.64 -17.80
N LEU A 121 8.75 -4.48 -17.81
CA LEU A 121 8.92 -5.94 -17.79
C LEU A 121 9.67 -6.45 -19.02
N LEU A 122 9.30 -6.01 -20.22
CA LEU A 122 9.97 -6.42 -21.47
C LEU A 122 11.46 -6.06 -21.46
N VAL A 123 11.78 -4.83 -21.08
CA VAL A 123 13.18 -4.37 -20.98
C VAL A 123 13.98 -5.20 -19.97
N PHE A 124 13.37 -5.56 -18.83
CA PHE A 124 14.04 -6.37 -17.82
C PHE A 124 14.21 -7.83 -18.25
N THR A 125 13.23 -8.43 -18.94
CA THR A 125 13.32 -9.82 -19.41
C THR A 125 14.36 -10.01 -20.51
N ASP A 126 14.69 -8.96 -21.27
CA ASP A 126 15.76 -9.00 -22.27
C ASP A 126 17.18 -8.88 -21.67
N HIS A 127 17.29 -8.52 -20.37
CA HIS A 127 18.55 -8.30 -19.66
C HIS A 127 18.86 -9.35 -18.56
N ILE A 128 18.09 -10.44 -18.50
CA ILE A 128 18.32 -11.63 -17.66
C ILE A 128 18.58 -12.82 -18.58
#